data_AF-A0A2V6Z4R9-F1
#
_entry.id   AF-A0A2V6Z4R9-F1
#
_cell.length_a   1.000
_cell.length_b   1.000
_cell.length_c   1.000
_cell.angle_alpha   90.00
_cell.angle_beta   90.00
_cell.angle_gamma   90.00
#
_symmetry.space_group_name_H-M   'P 1'
#
loop_
_entity.id
_entity.type
_entity.pdbx_description
1 polymer ?
#
loop_
_entity_poly.entity_id
_entity_poly.type
_entity_poly.pdbx_seq_one_letter_code
_entity_poly.pdbx_strand_id
1 'polypeptide(L)' 'MIGTQDLLVALALGVFFFGAKKLPELSRSLGRALSEFKMGLEDTPDQKPATPPAEKPEAK' A
#
# COMPACT_ATOMS: atom_id res chain seq x y z
N MET A 1 -20.78 -17.30 -4.17
CA MET A 1 -19.86 -16.52 -5.03
C MET A 1 -19.65 -15.19 -4.32
N ILE A 2 -18.59 -15.07 -3.51
CA ILE A 2 -18.23 -13.75 -2.94
C ILE A 2 -17.68 -12.95 -4.11
N GLY A 3 -18.47 -12.01 -4.59
CA GLY A 3 -18.12 -11.18 -5.74
C GLY A 3 -17.40 -9.91 -5.31
N THR A 4 -16.85 -9.20 -6.29
CA THR A 4 -16.33 -7.83 -6.11
C THR A 4 -17.36 -6.92 -5.43
N GLN A 5 -18.65 -7.16 -5.67
CA GLN A 5 -19.74 -6.42 -5.05
C GLN A 5 -19.81 -6.62 -3.53
N ASP A 6 -19.68 -7.85 -3.04
CA ASP A 6 -19.69 -8.13 -1.59
C ASP A 6 -18.49 -7.49 -0.89
N LEU A 7 -17.31 -7.51 -1.54
CA LEU A 7 -16.10 -6.85 -1.03
C LEU A 7 -16.26 -5.33 -0.97
N LEU A 8 -16.88 -4.72 -1.99
CA LEU A 8 -17.17 -3.29 -2.02
C LEU A 8 -18.15 -2.89 -0.90
N VAL A 9 -19.17 -3.70 -0.64
CA VAL A 9 -20.11 -3.47 0.46
C VAL A 9 -19.41 -3.57 1.82
N ALA A 10 -18.54 -4.57 2.02
CA ALA A 10 -17.75 -4.71 3.24
C ALA A 10 -16.79 -3.52 3.44
N LEU A 11 -16.14 -3.05 2.36
CA LEU A 11 -15.29 -1.87 2.38
C LEU A 11 -16.08 -0.60 2.73
N ALA A 12 -17.27 -0.43 2.16
CA ALA A 12 -18.14 0.71 2.45
C ALA A 12 -18.58 0.71 3.92
N LEU A 13 -18.94 -0.44 4.48
CA LEU A 13 -19.25 -0.58 5.91
C LEU A 13 -18.02 -0.26 6.76
N GLY A 14 -16.85 -0.77 6.41
CA GLY A 14 -15.60 -0.42 7.09
C GLY A 14 -15.35 1.09 7.09
N VAL A 15 -15.49 1.75 5.94
CA VAL A 15 -15.37 3.21 5.82
C VAL A 15 -16.42 3.94 6.64
N PHE A 16 -17.65 3.42 6.76
CA PHE A 16 -18.70 4.00 7.58
C PHE A 16 -18.36 3.97 9.08
N PHE A 17 -17.84 2.85 9.59
CA PHE A 17 -17.46 2.70 11.00
C PHE A 17 -16.15 3.43 11.35
N PHE A 18 -15.12 3.31 10.51
CA PHE A 18 -13.82 3.90 10.77
C PHE A 18 -13.71 5.36 10.29
N GLY A 19 -14.53 5.76 9.32
CA GLY A 19 -14.50 7.07 8.67
C GLY A 19 -13.52 7.14 7.50
N ALA A 20 -13.89 7.91 6.46
CA ALA A 20 -13.11 8.08 5.23
C ALA A 20 -11.69 8.65 5.44
N LYS A 21 -11.44 9.33 6.56
CA LYS A 21 -10.10 9.83 6.93
C LYS A 21 -9.20 8.77 7.58
N LYS A 22 -9.77 7.79 8.30
CA LYS A 22 -8.96 6.80 9.04
C LYS A 22 -8.42 5.68 8.16
N LEU A 23 -9.16 5.25 7.14
CA LEU A 23 -8.66 4.27 6.17
C LEU A 23 -7.33 4.68 5.50
N PRO A 24 -7.21 5.89 4.91
CA PRO A 24 -5.96 6.33 4.28
C PRO A 24 -4.84 6.63 5.27
N GLU A 25 -5.18 7.01 6.51
CA GLU A 25 -4.21 7.19 7.60
C GLU A 25 -3.58 5.86 8.01
N LEU A 26 -4.43 4.83 8.22
CA LEU A 26 -4.01 3.46 8.55
C LEU A 26 -3.24 2.80 7.41
N SER A 27 -3.68 2.98 6.16
CA SER A 27 -2.96 2.41 5.01
C SER A 27 -1.58 3.05 4.82
N ARG A 28 -1.43 4.35 5.11
CA ARG A 28 -0.13 5.02 5.12
C ARG A 28 0.80 4.46 6.19
N SER A 29 0.32 4.28 7.42
CA SER A 29 1.16 3.74 8.50
C SER A 29 1.53 2.27 8.26
N LEU A 30 0.57 1.46 7.80
CA LEU A 30 0.81 0.06 7.42
C LEU A 30 1.75 -0.04 6.22
N GLY A 31 1.56 0.79 5.20
CA GLY A 31 2.43 0.83 4.02
C GLY A 31 3.87 1.19 4.35
N ARG A 32 4.08 2.14 5.28
CA ARG A 32 5.42 2.45 5.81
C ARG A 32 6.04 1.26 6.53
N ALA A 33 5.29 0.64 7.45
CA ALA A 33 5.76 -0.54 8.18
C ALA A 33 6.09 -1.71 7.25
N LEU A 34 5.25 -1.98 6.24
CA LEU A 34 5.50 -3.00 5.22
C LEU A 34 6.73 -2.67 4.37
N SER A 35 6.93 -1.40 4.01
CA SER A 35 8.09 -0.96 3.26
C SER A 35 9.39 -1.21 4.03
N GLU A 36 9.43 -0.82 5.31
CA GLU A 36 10.59 -1.05 6.19
C GLU A 36 10.81 -2.54 6.43
N PHE A 37 9.73 -3.31 6.64
CA PHE A 37 9.80 -4.76 6.77
C PHE A 37 10.39 -5.41 5.51
N LYS A 38 9.95 -4.99 4.32
CA LYS A 38 10.46 -5.51 3.05
C LYS A 38 11.93 -5.15 2.84
N MET A 39 12.32 -3.90 3.14
CA MET A 39 13.72 -3.49 3.11
C MET A 39 14.59 -4.32 4.05
N GLY A 40 14.13 -4.60 5.28
CA GLY A 40 14.85 -5.44 6.22
C GLY A 40 14.96 -6.91 5.80
N LEU A 41 14.00 -7.43 5.02
CA LEU A 41 14.10 -8.74 4.39
C LEU A 41 15.09 -8.74 3.22
N GLU A 42 15.07 -7.68 2.40
CA GLU A 42 15.95 -7.50 1.23
C GLU A 42 17.42 -7.19 1.60
N ASP A 43 17.68 -6.63 2.78
CA ASP A 43 19.03 -6.34 3.30
C ASP A 43 19.77 -7.61 3.81
N THR A 44 19.17 -8.79 3.63
CA THR A 44 19.89 -10.08 3.74
C THR A 44 20.95 -10.12 2.62
N PRO A 45 22.23 -10.42 2.92
CA PRO A 45 23.42 -10.04 2.12
C PRO A 45 23.56 -10.62 0.70
N ASP A 46 22.50 -11.15 0.08
CA ASP A 46 22.59 -11.85 -1.21
C ASP A 46 21.89 -11.17 -2.40
N GLN A 47 21.22 -10.01 -2.28
CA GLN A 47 20.55 -9.42 -3.45
C GLN A 47 20.60 -7.87 -3.56
N LYS A 48 21.21 -7.39 -4.66
CA LYS A 48 21.09 -6.01 -5.20
C LYS A 48 20.91 -6.14 -6.73
N PRO A 49 20.21 -5.26 -7.49
CA PRO A 49 19.40 -4.08 -7.15
C PRO A 49 17.95 -4.12 -7.71
N ALA A 50 17.03 -3.34 -7.14
CA ALA A 50 15.83 -2.92 -7.88
C ALA A 50 15.49 -1.45 -7.57
N THR A 51 16.10 -0.54 -8.32
CA THR A 51 15.51 0.78 -8.59
C THR A 51 14.84 0.67 -9.97
N PRO A 52 13.68 1.32 -10.19
CA PRO A 52 13.77 2.51 -11.04
C PRO A 52 13.29 3.77 -10.31
N PRO A 53 14.05 4.88 -10.40
CA PRO A 53 13.54 6.20 -10.07
C PRO A 53 12.28 6.44 -10.88
N ALA A 54 11.29 7.10 -10.27
CA ALA A 54 10.17 7.66 -11.01
C ALA A 54 10.72 8.50 -12.18
N GLU A 55 10.53 7.99 -13.39
CA GLU A 55 10.67 8.73 -14.62
C GLU A 55 9.69 9.91 -14.53
N LYS A 56 10.21 11.09 -14.22
CA LYS A 56 9.49 12.34 -14.44
C LYS A 56 9.33 12.45 -15.96
N PRO A 57 8.10 12.57 -16.50
CA PRO A 57 7.95 12.92 -17.90
C PRO A 57 8.51 14.35 -18.05
N GLU A 58 9.72 14.47 -18.61
CA GLU A 58 10.18 15.71 -19.21
C GLU A 58 9.24 16.02 -20.39
N ALA A 59 8.35 16.98 -20.20
CA ALA A 59 7.73 17.70 -21.30
C ALA A 59 8.56 18.97 -21.52
N LYS A 60 9.37 18.97 -22.58
CA LYS A 60 9.89 20.17 -23.23
C LYS A 60 8.98 20.52 -24.41
#